data_AF-A0A067LRS8-F1
#
_entry.id   AF-A0A067LRS8-F1
#
_cell.length_a   1.000
_cell.length_b   1.000
_cell.length_c   1.000
_cell.angle_alpha   90.00
_cell.angle_beta   90.00
_cell.angle_gamma   90.00
#
_symmetry.space_group_name_H-M   'P 1'
#
loop_
_entity.id
_entity.type
_entity.pdbx_description
1 polymer ?
#
loop_
_entity_poly.entity_id
_entity_poly.type
_entity_poly.pdbx_seq_one_letter_code
_entity_poly.pdbx_strand_id
1 'polypeptide(L)'
;RIVFIYDINCQYIRHVHERFKERFPHLTHIKFIEWLIPKMHLVGHKEDCQYLYSLNFTPGSGRVDGEQTERNWGDLNGAATSTREMNSAHRHEVMEDKQNEMNFKKMI
;
A
#
# COMPACT_ATOMS: atom_id res chain seq x y z
N ARG A 1 -4.57 0.14 17.44
CA ARG A 1 -5.14 0.66 16.17
C ARG A 1 -4.14 0.33 15.07
N ILE A 2 -4.57 -0.32 14.00
CA ILE A 2 -3.73 -0.63 12.84
C ILE A 2 -4.37 0.07 11.64
N VAL A 3 -3.59 0.82 10.87
CA VAL A 3 -4.06 1.43 9.62
C VAL A 3 -3.53 0.59 8.47
N PHE A 4 -4.45 0.05 7.67
CA PHE A 4 -4.13 -0.69 6.46
C PHE A 4 -4.56 0.14 5.25
N ILE A 5 -3.61 0.45 4.37
CA ILE A 5 -3.82 1.30 3.21
C ILE A 5 -3.60 0.45 1.97
N TYR A 6 -4.56 0.46 1.05
CA TYR A 6 -4.50 -0.24 -0.23
C TYR A 6 -5.53 0.34 -1.19
N ASP A 7 -5.20 0.38 -2.48
CA ASP A 7 -5.90 1.12 -3.52
C ASP A 7 -7.40 0.82 -3.54
N ILE A 8 -7.74 -0.46 -3.45
CA ILE A 8 -9.12 -0.93 -3.59
C ILE A 8 -9.71 -1.45 -2.28
N ASN A 9 -9.27 -0.92 -1.15
CA ASN A 9 -9.79 -1.28 0.17
C ASN A 9 -11.32 -1.16 0.26
N CYS A 10 -11.94 -0.16 -0.38
CA CYS A 10 -13.40 -0.03 -0.40
C CYS A 10 -14.14 -1.24 -1.00
N GLN A 11 -13.46 -2.06 -1.81
CA GLN A 11 -13.99 -3.30 -2.36
C GLN A 11 -13.60 -4.49 -1.47
N TYR A 12 -12.33 -4.56 -1.07
CA TYR A 12 -11.81 -5.67 -0.26
C TYR A 12 -12.53 -5.82 1.07
N ILE A 13 -12.90 -4.72 1.73
CA ILE A 13 -13.42 -4.80 3.09
C ILE A 13 -14.86 -5.29 3.20
N ARG A 14 -15.64 -5.29 2.11
CA ARG A 14 -17.10 -5.53 2.14
C ARG A 14 -17.49 -6.80 2.86
N HIS A 15 -16.67 -7.85 2.76
CA HIS A 15 -16.89 -9.13 3.43
C HIS A 15 -15.68 -9.59 4.24
N VAL A 16 -14.81 -8.67 4.66
CA VAL A 16 -13.56 -9.05 5.33
C VAL A 16 -13.83 -9.70 6.68
N HIS A 17 -14.79 -9.19 7.46
CA HIS A 17 -15.10 -9.73 8.77
C HIS A 17 -15.70 -11.13 8.69
N GLU A 18 -16.59 -11.38 7.74
CA GLU A 18 -17.20 -12.69 7.49
C GLU A 18 -16.14 -13.70 7.06
N ARG A 19 -15.31 -13.33 6.07
CA ARG A 19 -14.23 -14.22 5.58
C ARG A 19 -13.23 -14.57 6.66
N PHE A 20 -12.84 -13.61 7.50
CA PHE A 20 -11.94 -13.88 8.62
C PHE A 20 -12.61 -14.71 9.70
N LYS A 21 -13.89 -14.49 10.02
CA LYS A 21 -14.62 -15.33 10.97
C LYS A 21 -14.71 -16.79 10.49
N GLU A 22 -14.91 -17.01 9.20
CA GLU A 22 -15.03 -18.34 8.60
C GLU A 22 -13.67 -19.06 8.51
N ARG A 23 -12.65 -18.39 7.96
CA ARG A 23 -11.36 -19.02 7.63
C ARG A 23 -10.31 -18.90 8.74
N PHE A 24 -10.39 -17.85 9.55
CA PHE A 24 -9.40 -17.50 10.56
C PHE A 24 -10.08 -17.07 11.89
N PRO A 25 -10.92 -17.92 12.49
CA PRO A 25 -11.72 -17.54 13.68
C PRO A 25 -10.88 -17.11 14.88
N HIS A 26 -9.62 -17.54 14.95
CA HIS A 26 -8.66 -17.15 15.99
C HIS A 26 -8.15 -15.70 15.83
N LEU A 27 -8.23 -15.11 14.62
CA LEU A 27 -7.80 -13.74 14.34
C LEU A 27 -8.89 -12.72 14.66
N THR A 28 -9.10 -12.47 15.95
CA THR A 28 -10.16 -11.58 16.45
C THR A 28 -9.82 -10.08 16.33
N HIS A 29 -8.57 -9.75 16.01
CA HIS A 29 -8.08 -8.37 16.00
C HIS A 29 -8.39 -7.59 14.71
N ILE A 30 -9.00 -8.22 13.70
CA ILE A 30 -9.37 -7.56 12.43
C ILE A 30 -10.28 -6.35 12.62
N LYS A 31 -11.10 -6.34 13.68
CA LYS A 31 -11.93 -5.18 14.05
C LYS A 31 -11.14 -3.92 14.45
N PHE A 32 -9.84 -4.04 14.70
CA PHE A 32 -8.97 -2.91 15.07
C PHE A 32 -8.21 -2.35 13.85
N ILE A 33 -8.45 -2.89 12.66
CA ILE A 33 -7.90 -2.39 11.41
C ILE A 33 -8.83 -1.31 10.87
N GLU A 34 -8.27 -0.14 10.64
CA GLU A 34 -8.87 0.89 9.80
C GLU A 34 -8.36 0.73 8.39
N TRP A 35 -9.28 0.77 7.45
CA TRP A 35 -9.02 0.51 6.05
C TRP A 35 -9.10 1.83 5.32
N LEU A 36 -8.01 2.27 4.71
CA LEU A 36 -7.94 3.55 4.00
C LEU A 36 -7.44 3.34 2.58
N ILE A 37 -7.55 4.36 1.74
CA ILE A 37 -7.07 4.34 0.36
C ILE A 37 -6.00 5.44 0.21
N PRO A 38 -4.89 5.20 -0.51
CA PRO A 38 -3.90 6.23 -0.80
C PRO A 38 -4.53 7.45 -1.46
N LYS A 39 -4.01 8.65 -1.18
CA LYS A 39 -4.65 9.91 -1.63
C LYS A 39 -4.77 10.01 -3.15
N MET A 40 -3.79 9.48 -3.88
CA MET A 40 -3.78 9.51 -5.34
C MET A 40 -4.92 8.64 -5.89
N HIS A 41 -4.97 7.37 -5.48
CA HIS A 41 -6.02 6.44 -5.89
C HIS A 41 -7.40 6.87 -5.42
N LEU A 42 -7.51 7.45 -4.22
CA LEU A 42 -8.78 7.82 -3.62
C LEU A 42 -9.65 8.68 -4.56
N VAL A 43 -9.06 9.62 -5.30
CA VAL A 43 -9.76 10.51 -6.25
C VAL A 43 -10.51 9.72 -7.34
N GLY A 44 -10.01 8.54 -7.72
CA GLY A 44 -10.64 7.68 -8.73
C GLY A 44 -11.87 6.90 -8.22
N HIS A 45 -12.17 6.97 -6.92
CA HIS A 45 -13.27 6.22 -6.30
C HIS A 45 -14.55 7.05 -6.22
N LYS A 46 -15.68 6.37 -5.97
CA LYS A 46 -16.98 7.01 -5.75
C LYS A 46 -16.92 8.06 -4.62
N GLU A 47 -17.83 9.02 -4.67
CA GLU A 47 -17.87 10.15 -3.74
C GLU A 47 -17.83 9.73 -2.26
N ASP A 48 -18.60 8.73 -1.84
CA ASP A 48 -18.58 8.25 -0.45
C ASP A 48 -17.16 7.85 0.02
N CYS A 49 -16.34 7.29 -0.88
CA CYS A 49 -15.00 6.85 -0.54
C CYS A 49 -14.11 8.01 -0.12
N GLN A 50 -14.29 9.19 -0.74
CA GLN A 50 -13.51 10.41 -0.49
C GLN A 50 -13.55 10.83 0.98
N TYR A 51 -14.59 10.40 1.71
CA TYR A 51 -14.78 10.70 3.12
C TYR A 51 -14.50 9.46 4.00
N LEU A 52 -15.04 8.30 3.61
CA LEU A 52 -14.98 7.08 4.42
C LEU A 52 -13.57 6.46 4.51
N TYR A 53 -12.74 6.62 3.48
CA TYR A 53 -11.43 5.97 3.37
C TYR A 53 -10.26 6.96 3.31
N SER A 54 -10.52 8.21 3.69
CA SER A 54 -9.56 9.30 3.57
C SER A 54 -8.57 9.33 4.73
N LEU A 55 -7.29 9.36 4.36
CA LEU A 55 -6.19 9.65 5.29
C LEU A 55 -6.34 11.01 5.96
N ASN A 56 -6.95 12.00 5.29
CA ASN A 56 -7.11 13.34 5.86
C ASN A 56 -8.17 13.39 6.98
N PHE A 57 -9.14 12.49 6.96
CA PHE A 57 -10.22 12.42 7.94
C PHE A 57 -9.99 11.32 9.00
N THR A 58 -8.81 10.70 9.00
CA THR A 58 -8.48 9.61 9.93
C THR A 58 -7.44 10.08 10.96
N PRO A 59 -7.83 10.26 12.24
CA PRO A 59 -6.91 10.72 13.28
C PRO A 59 -5.70 9.80 13.46
N GLY A 60 -4.52 10.36 13.66
CA GLY A 60 -3.30 9.58 13.90
C GLY A 60 -2.66 8.97 12.65
N SER A 61 -3.20 9.19 11.45
CA SER A 61 -2.54 8.82 10.19
C SER A 61 -1.33 9.70 9.84
N GLY A 62 -1.14 10.83 10.53
CA GLY A 62 -0.10 11.80 10.21
C GLY A 62 -0.31 12.45 8.84
N ARG A 63 0.68 13.22 8.37
CA ARG A 63 0.64 13.87 7.06
C ARG A 63 1.32 13.01 6.00
N VAL A 64 0.71 11.87 5.69
CA VAL A 64 1.17 10.93 4.65
C VAL A 64 0.21 10.91 3.45
N ASP A 65 0.68 10.43 2.30
CA ASP A 65 -0.16 10.19 1.12
C ASP A 65 -0.55 8.71 0.94
N GLY A 66 0.20 7.79 1.55
CA GLY A 66 -0.02 6.34 1.41
C GLY A 66 0.47 5.76 0.08
N GLU A 67 1.14 6.54 -0.76
CA GLU A 67 1.46 6.22 -2.17
C GLU A 67 2.94 5.94 -2.40
N GLN A 68 3.81 6.34 -1.45
CA GLN A 68 5.26 6.38 -1.65
C GLN A 68 5.87 5.07 -2.18
N THR A 69 5.34 3.91 -1.77
CA THR A 69 5.79 2.59 -2.21
C THR A 69 5.58 2.37 -3.72
N GLU A 70 4.56 3.00 -4.31
CA GLU A 70 4.15 2.81 -5.71
C GLU A 70 4.69 3.91 -6.64
N ARG A 71 4.98 5.10 -6.11
CA ARG A 71 5.53 6.23 -6.90
C ARG A 71 6.78 5.86 -7.69
N ASN A 72 7.60 4.95 -7.16
CA ASN A 72 8.86 4.53 -7.78
C ASN A 72 8.67 3.47 -8.89
N TRP A 73 7.45 2.96 -9.13
CA TRP A 73 7.24 1.90 -10.13
C TRP A 73 7.63 2.32 -11.54
N GLY A 74 7.41 3.60 -11.90
CA GLY A 74 7.85 4.14 -13.19
C GLY A 74 9.35 3.96 -13.42
N ASP A 75 10.16 4.26 -12.40
CA ASP A 75 11.62 4.12 -12.46
C ASP A 75 12.06 2.65 -12.37
N LEU A 76 11.40 1.85 -11.52
CA LEU A 76 11.70 0.42 -11.34
C LEU A 76 11.39 -0.42 -12.58
N ASN A 77 10.43 0.00 -13.41
CA ASN A 77 10.09 -0.70 -14.65
C ASN A 77 11.29 -0.83 -15.60
N GLY A 78 12.20 0.16 -15.61
CA GLY A 78 13.43 0.09 -16.40
C GLY A 78 14.38 -1.03 -15.96
N ALA A 79 14.34 -1.43 -14.68
CA ALA A 79 15.15 -2.53 -14.16
C ALA A 79 14.53 -3.92 -14.41
N ALA A 80 13.24 -3.99 -14.78
CA ALA A 80 12.50 -5.24 -14.85
C ALA A 80 13.10 -6.26 -15.83
N THR A 81 13.49 -5.82 -17.03
CA THR A 81 14.12 -6.70 -18.04
C THR A 81 15.53 -7.12 -17.63
N SER A 82 16.32 -6.20 -17.09
CA SER A 82 17.70 -6.46 -16.66
C SER A 82 17.81 -7.44 -15.49
N THR A 83 16.79 -7.47 -14.63
CA THR A 83 16.78 -8.33 -13.43
C THR A 83 16.07 -9.67 -13.63
N ARG A 84 15.51 -9.93 -14.80
CA ARG A 84 14.63 -11.09 -15.05
C ARG A 84 15.35 -12.43 -14.95
N GLU A 85 16.58 -12.50 -15.44
CA GLU A 85 17.39 -13.73 -15.47
C GLU A 85 18.31 -13.86 -14.25
N MET A 86 18.26 -12.90 -13.32
CA MET A 86 19.04 -12.96 -12.08
C MET A 86 18.47 -14.03 -11.15
N ASN A 87 19.34 -14.68 -10.37
CA ASN A 87 18.86 -15.52 -9.27
C ASN A 87 18.09 -14.66 -8.23
N SER A 88 17.29 -15.32 -7.39
CA SER A 88 16.39 -14.63 -6.44
C SER A 88 17.12 -13.65 -5.52
N ALA A 89 18.26 -14.07 -4.95
CA ALA A 89 19.04 -13.24 -4.03
C ALA A 89 19.62 -12.00 -4.73
N HIS A 90 20.26 -12.20 -5.88
CA HIS A 90 20.85 -11.12 -6.66
C HIS A 90 19.79 -10.15 -7.20
N ARG A 91 18.63 -10.66 -7.63
CA ARG A 91 17.50 -9.80 -8.02
C ARG A 91 17.05 -8.93 -6.85
N HIS A 92 16.98 -9.46 -5.64
CA HIS A 92 16.60 -8.70 -4.46
C HIS A 92 17.61 -7.58 -4.16
N GLU A 93 18.91 -7.89 -4.16
CA GLU A 93 19.99 -6.92 -3.95
C GLU A 93 19.95 -5.76 -4.97
N VAL A 94 19.78 -6.08 -6.25
CA VAL A 94 19.73 -5.05 -7.32
C VAL A 94 18.50 -4.16 -7.19
N MET A 95 17.34 -4.73 -6.83
CA MET A 95 16.12 -3.95 -6.62
C MET A 95 16.23 -3.04 -5.39
N GLU A 96 16.84 -3.52 -4.31
CA GLU A 96 17.11 -2.74 -3.10
C GLU A 96 18.08 -1.58 -3.38
N ASP A 97 19.18 -1.84 -4.10
CA ASP A 97 20.14 -0.81 -4.49
C ASP A 97 19.47 0.31 -5.31
N LYS A 98 18.61 -0.06 -6.28
CA LYS A 98 17.85 0.92 -7.06
C LYS A 98 16.89 1.74 -6.22
N GLN A 99 16.17 1.12 -5.30
CA GLN A 99 15.27 1.83 -4.39
C GLN A 99 16.04 2.76 -3.44
N ASN A 100 17.22 2.34 -2.96
CA ASN A 100 18.11 3.16 -2.14
C ASN A 100 18.64 4.36 -2.91
N GLU A 101 19.06 4.18 -4.17
CA GLU A 101 19.45 5.29 -5.06
C GLU A 101 18.31 6.30 -5.22
N MET A 102 17.07 5.82 -5.46
CA MET A 102 15.89 6.68 -5.57
C MET A 102 15.58 7.43 -4.28
N ASN A 103 15.75 6.78 -3.12
CA ASN A 103 15.55 7.42 -1.82
C ASN A 103 16.63 8.47 -1.56
N PHE A 104 17.89 8.19 -1.88
CA PHE A 104 18.99 9.14 -1.77
C PHE A 104 18.75 10.39 -2.63
N LYS A 105 18.29 10.23 -3.87
CA LYS A 105 17.95 11.35 -4.77
C LYS A 105 16.83 12.26 -4.25
N LYS A 106 16.01 11.80 -3.30
CA LYS A 106 14.96 12.61 -2.65
C LYS A 106 15.48 13.37 -1.42
N MET A 107 16.69 13.05 -0.95
CA MET A 107 17.33 13.67 0.21
C MET A 107 18.29 14.81 -0.16
N ILE A 108 18.66 14.91 -1.45
CA ILE A 108 19.48 16.00 -2.03
C ILE A 108 18.58 17.02 -2.71
#